data_AF-A0A1G3AYY5-F1
#
_entry.id   AF-A0A1G3AYY5-F1
#
_cell.length_a   1.000
_cell.length_b   1.000
_cell.length_c   1.000
_cell.angle_alpha   90.00
_cell.angle_beta   90.00
_cell.angle_gamma   90.00
#
_symmetry.space_group_name_H-M   'P 1'
#
loop_
_entity.id
_entity.type
_entity.pdbx_description
1 polymer ?
#
loop_
_entity_poly.entity_id
_entity_poly.type
_entity_poly.pdbx_seq_one_letter_code
_entity_poly.pdbx_strand_id
1 'polypeptide(L)'
;MFFKILTTALLVVSFVFTLVSYLPEQVQAGADEPVFREIEYGEEPINILPDECLKKCPAIKEFTNEPLHELEKGMKLGLDGTSFPELFSKYILDCMRLNEHKRAIDFFLTLAGGNQTSPHALTAKGIVTYGWRGQMLLQKGLDCIESAIENDNDNFFSRINHAIFIAWFPNGFVKSMYEFSTIRQTEENFPQRLNLINRSINYICSQHGHDRIPKGYVEPVIKQRL
;
A
#
# COMPACT_ATOMS: atom_id res chain seq x y z
N MET A 1 -12.36 29.40 0.84
CA MET A 1 -11.13 28.66 0.44
C MET A 1 -10.21 28.41 1.64
N PHE A 2 -9.90 29.45 2.44
CA PHE A 2 -9.09 29.35 3.68
C PHE A 2 -9.62 28.34 4.71
N PHE A 3 -10.94 28.29 4.92
CA PHE A 3 -11.55 27.38 5.91
C PHE A 3 -11.39 25.90 5.58
N LYS A 4 -11.34 25.53 4.29
CA LYS A 4 -11.14 24.13 3.86
C LYS A 4 -9.70 23.67 4.03
N ILE A 5 -8.73 24.55 3.76
CA ILE A 5 -7.30 24.26 3.95
C ILE A 5 -6.98 24.14 5.44
N LEU A 6 -7.59 25.01 6.27
CA LEU A 6 -7.41 24.98 7.72
C LEU A 6 -7.97 23.70 8.34
N THR A 7 -9.14 23.21 7.91
CA THR A 7 -9.72 21.95 8.42
C THR A 7 -8.91 20.73 7.99
N THR A 8 -8.39 20.69 6.76
CA THR A 8 -7.54 19.58 6.31
C THR A 8 -6.20 19.57 7.03
N ALA A 9 -5.58 20.73 7.26
CA ALA A 9 -4.36 20.84 8.04
C ALA A 9 -4.58 20.44 9.53
N LEU A 10 -5.71 20.81 10.13
CA LEU A 10 -6.07 20.41 11.49
C LEU A 10 -6.31 18.90 11.64
N LEU A 11 -6.89 18.25 10.62
CA LEU A 11 -7.08 16.80 10.62
C LEU A 11 -5.75 16.04 10.48
N VAL A 12 -4.83 16.52 9.64
CA VAL A 12 -3.49 15.93 9.49
C VAL A 12 -2.68 16.12 10.78
N VAL A 13 -2.72 17.30 11.39
CA VAL A 13 -2.04 17.56 12.67
C VAL A 13 -2.68 16.74 13.81
N SER A 14 -4.01 16.61 13.85
CA SER A 14 -4.71 15.78 14.85
C SER A 14 -4.39 14.29 14.71
N PHE A 15 -4.23 13.78 13.49
CA PHE A 15 -3.82 12.41 13.22
C PHE A 15 -2.36 12.15 13.65
N VAL A 16 -1.45 13.11 13.40
CA VAL A 16 -0.06 13.04 13.86
C VAL A 16 0.03 13.10 15.40
N PHE A 17 -0.79 13.93 16.05
CA PHE A 17 -0.80 14.02 17.53
C PHE A 17 -1.43 12.80 18.21
N THR A 18 -2.42 12.14 17.61
CA THR A 18 -2.95 10.87 18.13
C THR A 18 -1.91 9.76 18.00
N LEU A 19 -1.16 9.70 16.89
CA LEU A 19 -0.09 8.72 16.72
C LEU A 19 1.06 8.91 17.72
N VAL A 20 1.39 10.16 18.07
CA VAL A 20 2.39 10.48 19.11
C VAL A 20 1.86 10.20 20.52
N SER A 21 0.56 10.30 20.76
CA SER A 21 -0.05 10.06 22.08
C SER A 21 -0.31 8.58 22.37
N TYR A 22 -0.30 7.71 21.36
CA TYR A 22 -0.37 6.24 21.49
C TYR A 22 1.00 5.57 21.60
N LEU A 23 2.05 6.29 22.02
CA LEU A 23 3.22 5.67 22.64
C LEU A 23 2.77 5.07 23.98
N PRO A 24 2.70 3.75 24.16
CA PRO A 24 2.15 3.20 25.38
C PRO A 24 3.16 3.43 26.51
N GLU A 25 2.85 4.37 27.38
CA GLU A 25 3.17 4.24 28.78
C GLU A 25 2.22 3.16 29.34
N GLN A 26 2.79 1.98 29.60
CA GLN A 26 2.22 0.85 30.33
C GLN A 26 0.93 0.20 29.82
N VAL A 27 1.10 -1.04 29.36
CA VAL A 27 0.02 -2.02 29.19
C VAL A 27 -0.51 -2.41 30.58
N GLN A 28 -1.75 -2.02 30.87
CA GLN A 28 -2.59 -2.71 31.83
C GLN A 28 -3.80 -3.27 31.09
N ALA A 29 -3.96 -4.59 31.21
CA ALA A 29 -4.96 -5.40 30.52
C ALA A 29 -6.40 -5.03 30.93
N GLY A 30 -7.31 -5.02 29.95
CA GLY A 30 -8.76 -4.96 30.19
C GLY A 30 -9.57 -4.66 28.93
N ALA A 31 -10.19 -5.72 28.39
CA ALA A 31 -11.47 -5.79 27.66
C ALA A 31 -11.90 -4.65 26.69
N ASP A 32 -12.01 -4.97 25.39
CA ASP A 32 -13.28 -5.27 24.70
C ASP A 32 -13.02 -5.46 23.18
N GLU A 33 -13.72 -6.41 22.55
CA GLU A 33 -13.61 -6.69 21.10
C GLU A 33 -13.98 -5.46 20.27
N PRO A 34 -13.19 -5.11 19.23
CA PRO A 34 -13.51 -3.98 18.37
C PRO A 34 -14.71 -4.32 17.47
N VAL A 35 -15.87 -3.73 17.78
CA VAL A 35 -17.04 -3.70 16.91
C VAL A 35 -16.73 -2.79 15.71
N PHE A 36 -16.51 -3.38 14.54
CA PHE A 36 -16.39 -2.66 13.28
C PHE A 36 -17.76 -2.07 12.89
N ARG A 37 -17.89 -0.75 12.90
CA ARG A 37 -18.98 -0.05 12.23
C ARG A 37 -18.61 0.20 10.77
N GLU A 38 -19.55 -0.09 9.88
CA GLU A 38 -19.45 0.25 8.47
C GLU A 38 -19.30 1.76 8.29
N ILE A 39 -18.25 2.17 7.58
CA ILE A 39 -18.05 3.56 7.16
C ILE A 39 -18.59 3.64 5.73
N GLU A 40 -19.70 4.37 5.54
CA GLU A 40 -20.16 4.79 4.22
C GLU A 40 -19.10 5.73 3.60
N TYR A 41 -18.42 5.26 2.55
CA TYR A 41 -17.57 6.12 1.73
C TYR A 41 -18.41 6.74 0.61
N GLY A 42 -18.57 8.06 0.66
CA GLY A 42 -19.07 8.85 -0.46
C GLY A 42 -18.16 8.69 -1.68
N GLU A 43 -18.76 8.31 -2.80
CA GLU A 43 -18.10 8.13 -4.08
C GLU A 43 -17.68 9.49 -4.64
N GLU A 44 -16.40 9.87 -4.51
CA GLU A 44 -15.79 10.81 -5.44
C GLU A 44 -15.12 10.03 -6.58
N PRO A 45 -15.44 10.32 -7.85
CA PRO A 45 -14.78 9.68 -8.98
C PRO A 45 -13.33 10.14 -9.06
N ILE A 46 -12.41 9.22 -8.76
CA ILE A 46 -10.97 9.43 -8.96
C ILE A 46 -10.71 9.43 -10.46
N ASN A 47 -10.61 10.62 -11.05
CA ASN A 47 -10.06 10.79 -12.41
C ASN A 47 -8.56 10.49 -12.37
N ILE A 48 -8.12 9.55 -13.20
CA ILE A 48 -6.73 9.10 -13.32
C ILE A 48 -6.19 9.63 -14.65
N LEU A 49 -5.18 10.52 -14.61
CA LEU A 49 -4.01 10.69 -15.51
C LEU A 49 -3.43 12.13 -15.40
N PRO A 50 -2.10 12.28 -15.58
CA PRO A 50 -1.57 12.45 -16.93
C PRO A 50 -0.57 11.38 -17.36
N ASP A 51 -0.62 11.13 -18.67
CA ASP A 51 0.40 10.54 -19.54
C ASP A 51 1.80 11.07 -19.21
N GLU A 52 2.77 10.16 -19.07
CA GLU A 52 4.20 10.31 -19.41
C GLU A 52 5.10 9.56 -18.41
N CYS A 53 5.13 8.24 -18.49
CA CYS A 53 6.40 7.50 -18.38
C CYS A 53 6.28 6.04 -18.83
N LEU A 54 5.97 5.79 -20.10
CA LEU A 54 6.23 4.47 -20.70
C LEU A 54 6.90 4.64 -22.06
N LYS A 55 8.21 4.43 -22.06
CA LYS A 55 8.99 4.22 -23.30
C LYS A 55 8.30 3.13 -24.12
N LYS A 56 8.01 3.45 -25.38
CA LYS A 56 7.41 2.57 -26.40
C LYS A 56 8.04 1.17 -26.38
N CYS A 57 7.30 0.19 -25.86
CA CYS A 57 7.46 -1.21 -26.24
C CYS A 57 6.81 -1.41 -27.62
N PRO A 58 7.39 -2.22 -28.52
CA PRO A 58 6.84 -2.42 -29.86
C PRO A 58 5.48 -3.13 -29.78
N ALA A 59 4.60 -2.79 -30.73
CA ALA A 59 3.19 -3.14 -30.81
C ALA A 59 2.85 -4.53 -30.27
N ILE A 60 2.19 -4.55 -29.11
CA ILE A 60 1.53 -5.74 -28.57
C ILE A 60 0.27 -5.94 -29.42
N LYS A 61 0.14 -7.11 -30.05
CA LYS A 61 -1.09 -7.57 -30.69
C LYS A 61 -2.27 -7.26 -29.77
N GLU A 62 -3.32 -6.68 -30.35
CA GLU A 62 -4.63 -6.46 -29.72
C GLU A 62 -5.08 -7.77 -29.05
N PHE A 63 -4.80 -7.94 -27.75
CA PHE A 63 -5.38 -9.02 -26.97
C PHE A 63 -6.83 -8.61 -26.76
N THR A 64 -7.75 -9.26 -27.47
CA THR A 64 -9.18 -9.08 -27.21
C THR A 64 -9.44 -9.36 -25.74
N ASN A 65 -10.31 -8.58 -25.10
CA ASN A 65 -10.67 -8.72 -23.67
C ASN A 65 -11.54 -9.96 -23.36
N GLU A 66 -11.68 -10.83 -24.36
CA GLU A 66 -12.43 -12.09 -24.38
C GLU A 66 -11.90 -13.14 -23.36
N PRO A 67 -10.58 -13.31 -23.15
CA PRO A 67 -10.04 -14.23 -22.14
C PRO A 67 -10.46 -13.87 -20.72
N LEU A 68 -10.49 -12.59 -20.35
CA LEU A 68 -10.93 -12.15 -19.03
C LEU A 68 -12.43 -12.43 -18.82
N HIS A 69 -13.24 -12.28 -19.87
CA HIS A 69 -14.68 -12.51 -19.76
C HIS A 69 -15.03 -13.98 -19.53
N GLU A 70 -14.32 -14.90 -20.17
CA GLU A 70 -14.51 -16.34 -19.94
C GLU A 70 -14.09 -16.75 -18.51
N LEU A 71 -13.04 -16.13 -17.96
CA LEU A 71 -12.65 -16.34 -16.56
C LEU A 71 -13.72 -15.81 -15.59
N GLU A 72 -14.26 -14.61 -15.83
CA GLU A 72 -15.36 -14.03 -15.03
C GLU A 72 -16.59 -14.94 -15.04
N LYS A 73 -16.97 -15.45 -16.22
CA LYS A 73 -18.09 -16.37 -16.39
C LYS A 73 -17.84 -17.68 -15.65
N GLY A 74 -16.64 -18.26 -15.77
CA GLY A 74 -16.26 -19.47 -15.06
C GLY A 74 -16.35 -19.31 -13.54
N MET A 75 -15.84 -18.18 -13.01
CA MET A 75 -15.92 -17.87 -11.58
C MET A 75 -17.36 -17.65 -11.10
N LYS A 76 -18.23 -17.00 -11.89
CA LYS A 76 -19.66 -16.85 -11.55
C LYS A 76 -20.38 -18.19 -11.48
N LEU A 77 -20.11 -19.09 -12.43
CA LEU A 77 -20.75 -20.41 -12.48
C LEU A 77 -20.24 -21.36 -11.40
N GLY A 78 -18.97 -21.22 -11.00
CA GLY A 78 -18.30 -22.05 -10.01
C GLY A 78 -17.91 -21.29 -8.74
N LEU A 79 -18.79 -20.42 -8.22
CA LEU A 79 -18.47 -19.45 -7.16
C LEU A 79 -17.85 -20.07 -5.90
N ASP A 80 -18.24 -21.29 -5.53
CA ASP A 80 -17.61 -22.08 -4.45
C ASP A 80 -17.04 -23.42 -4.94
N GLY A 81 -16.83 -23.53 -6.25
CA GLY A 81 -16.27 -24.71 -6.89
C GLY A 81 -14.77 -24.83 -6.69
N THR A 82 -14.24 -26.05 -6.81
CA THR A 82 -12.81 -26.36 -6.69
C THR A 82 -11.95 -25.67 -7.75
N SER A 83 -12.54 -25.26 -8.87
CA SER A 83 -11.85 -24.52 -9.94
C SER A 83 -11.73 -23.02 -9.66
N PHE A 84 -12.46 -22.47 -8.68
CA PHE A 84 -12.47 -21.03 -8.41
C PHE A 84 -11.06 -20.46 -8.10
N PRO A 85 -10.25 -21.07 -7.21
CA PRO A 85 -8.93 -20.51 -6.88
C PRO A 85 -7.98 -20.42 -8.09
N GLU A 86 -8.04 -21.39 -9.00
CA GLU A 86 -7.23 -21.42 -10.22
C GLU A 86 -7.68 -20.32 -11.20
N LEU A 87 -9.00 -20.20 -11.44
CA LEU A 87 -9.57 -19.15 -12.28
C LEU A 87 -9.29 -17.76 -11.71
N PHE A 88 -9.44 -17.58 -10.39
CA PHE A 88 -9.12 -16.35 -9.68
C PHE A 88 -7.66 -15.97 -9.88
N SER A 89 -6.73 -16.88 -9.59
CA SER A 89 -5.29 -16.60 -9.69
C SER A 89 -4.89 -16.18 -11.09
N LYS A 90 -5.41 -16.87 -12.12
CA LYS A 90 -5.16 -16.51 -13.52
C LYS A 90 -5.75 -15.15 -13.87
N TYR A 91 -6.99 -14.88 -13.44
CA TYR A 91 -7.67 -13.61 -13.69
C TYR A 91 -6.90 -12.42 -13.10
N ILE A 92 -6.42 -12.54 -11.86
CA ILE A 92 -5.62 -11.49 -11.19
C ILE A 92 -4.34 -11.20 -11.96
N LEU A 93 -3.60 -12.23 -12.39
CA LEU A 93 -2.37 -12.07 -13.17
C LEU A 93 -2.65 -11.40 -14.53
N ASP A 94 -3.71 -11.81 -15.22
CA ASP A 94 -4.09 -11.20 -16.50
C ASP A 94 -4.55 -9.75 -16.31
N CYS A 95 -5.31 -9.43 -15.26
CA CYS A 95 -5.68 -8.07 -14.93
C CYS A 95 -4.48 -7.18 -14.63
N MET A 96 -3.47 -7.67 -13.89
CA MET A 96 -2.24 -6.92 -13.65
C MET A 96 -1.47 -6.66 -14.97
N ARG A 97 -1.32 -7.69 -15.80
CA ARG A 97 -0.62 -7.60 -17.10
C ARG A 97 -1.29 -6.63 -18.06
N LEU A 98 -2.63 -6.59 -18.06
CA LEU A 98 -3.44 -5.76 -18.96
C LEU A 98 -3.80 -4.40 -18.35
N ASN A 99 -3.37 -4.11 -17.12
CA ASN A 99 -3.75 -2.93 -16.34
C ASN A 99 -5.28 -2.78 -16.15
N GLU A 100 -6.00 -3.89 -16.04
CA GLU A 100 -7.46 -3.97 -15.90
C GLU A 100 -7.91 -3.96 -14.42
N HIS A 101 -7.24 -3.16 -13.58
CA HIS A 101 -7.49 -3.09 -12.14
C HIS A 101 -8.92 -2.66 -11.81
N LYS A 102 -9.43 -1.65 -12.55
CA LYS A 102 -10.80 -1.14 -12.37
C LYS A 102 -11.85 -2.22 -12.66
N ARG A 103 -11.69 -2.93 -13.78
CA ARG A 103 -12.58 -4.02 -14.18
C ARG A 103 -12.65 -5.11 -13.11
N ALA A 104 -11.50 -5.52 -12.59
CA ALA A 104 -11.46 -6.54 -11.54
C ALA A 104 -12.17 -6.08 -10.26
N ILE A 105 -11.96 -4.83 -9.84
CA ILE A 105 -12.63 -4.24 -8.69
C ILE A 105 -14.16 -4.26 -8.88
N ASP A 106 -14.64 -3.78 -10.03
CA ASP A 106 -16.08 -3.73 -10.32
C ASP A 106 -16.69 -5.14 -10.38
N PHE A 107 -15.97 -6.09 -10.97
CA PHE A 107 -16.38 -7.49 -11.05
C PHE A 107 -16.54 -8.13 -9.66
N PHE A 108 -15.52 -8.04 -8.78
CA PHE A 108 -15.59 -8.68 -7.46
C PHE A 108 -16.47 -7.94 -6.46
N LEU A 109 -16.67 -6.62 -6.61
CA LEU A 109 -17.73 -5.89 -5.90
C LEU A 109 -19.11 -6.46 -6.24
N THR A 110 -19.37 -6.70 -7.52
CA THR A 110 -20.63 -7.27 -8.00
C THR A 110 -20.79 -8.73 -7.59
N LEU A 111 -19.72 -9.53 -7.71
CA LEU A 111 -19.73 -10.96 -7.40
C LEU A 111 -20.07 -11.21 -5.92
N ALA A 112 -19.61 -10.34 -5.03
CA ALA A 112 -19.85 -10.38 -3.60
C ALA A 112 -20.96 -9.40 -3.13
N GLY A 113 -21.79 -8.91 -4.05
CA GLY A 113 -22.90 -8.00 -3.75
C GLY A 113 -24.14 -8.70 -3.17
N GLY A 114 -25.00 -7.95 -2.50
CA GLY A 114 -26.25 -8.45 -1.89
C GLY A 114 -26.03 -9.29 -0.62
N ASN A 115 -26.93 -10.25 -0.36
CA ASN A 115 -26.83 -11.21 0.77
C ASN A 115 -25.85 -12.37 0.47
N GLN A 116 -24.82 -12.13 -0.34
CA GLN A 116 -23.88 -13.17 -0.76
C GLN A 116 -22.98 -13.58 0.40
N THR A 117 -22.99 -14.86 0.77
CA THR A 117 -22.22 -15.44 1.88
C THR A 117 -21.10 -16.37 1.42
N SER A 118 -20.89 -16.54 0.11
CA SER A 118 -19.77 -17.31 -0.46
C SER A 118 -18.44 -16.83 0.13
N PRO A 119 -17.67 -17.72 0.79
CA PRO A 119 -16.34 -17.39 1.30
C PRO A 119 -15.41 -16.94 0.19
N HIS A 120 -15.44 -17.60 -0.98
CA HIS A 120 -14.60 -17.22 -2.12
C HIS A 120 -14.93 -15.83 -2.66
N ALA A 121 -16.22 -15.49 -2.80
CA ALA A 121 -16.64 -14.16 -3.25
C ALA A 121 -16.16 -13.07 -2.27
N LEU A 122 -16.37 -13.29 -0.97
CA LEU A 122 -15.98 -12.35 0.08
C LEU A 122 -14.45 -12.19 0.17
N THR A 123 -13.69 -13.29 0.11
CA THR A 123 -12.22 -13.25 0.08
C THR A 123 -11.72 -12.52 -1.16
N ALA A 124 -12.27 -12.81 -2.34
CA ALA A 124 -11.88 -12.15 -3.58
C ALA A 124 -12.20 -10.64 -3.55
N LYS A 125 -13.36 -10.24 -3.00
CA LYS A 125 -13.67 -8.83 -2.73
C LYS A 125 -12.63 -8.19 -1.81
N GLY A 126 -12.28 -8.86 -0.71
CA GLY A 126 -11.23 -8.44 0.23
C GLY A 126 -9.91 -8.13 -0.48
N ILE A 127 -9.37 -9.11 -1.19
CA ILE A 127 -8.07 -9.04 -1.86
C ILE A 127 -8.08 -7.98 -2.97
N VAL A 128 -9.08 -8.02 -3.85
CA VAL A 128 -9.05 -7.21 -5.07
C VAL A 128 -9.58 -5.81 -4.84
N THR A 129 -10.72 -5.67 -4.16
CA THR A 129 -11.29 -4.35 -3.96
C THR A 129 -10.48 -3.56 -2.96
N TYR A 130 -10.30 -4.09 -1.76
CA TYR A 130 -9.65 -3.33 -0.69
C TYR A 130 -8.14 -3.44 -0.76
N GLY A 131 -7.60 -4.63 -1.06
CA GLY A 131 -6.14 -4.82 -1.19
C GLY A 131 -5.54 -3.99 -2.32
N TRP A 132 -6.07 -4.06 -3.55
CA TRP A 132 -5.53 -3.25 -4.65
C TRP A 132 -5.76 -1.75 -4.47
N ARG A 133 -6.94 -1.32 -4.01
CA ARG A 133 -7.17 0.11 -3.70
C ARG A 133 -6.19 0.60 -2.63
N GLY A 134 -5.95 -0.20 -1.59
CA GLY A 134 -4.95 0.10 -0.57
C GLY A 134 -3.56 0.28 -1.16
N GLN A 135 -3.12 -0.66 -2.01
CA GLN A 135 -1.83 -0.58 -2.69
C GLN A 135 -1.71 0.64 -3.61
N MET A 136 -2.77 0.97 -4.37
CA MET A 136 -2.79 2.17 -5.22
C MET A 136 -2.70 3.46 -4.41
N LEU A 137 -3.37 3.53 -3.25
CA LEU A 137 -3.31 4.69 -2.37
C LEU A 137 -1.94 4.83 -1.71
N LEU A 138 -1.35 3.72 -1.26
CA LEU A 138 0.03 3.70 -0.78
C LEU A 138 0.99 4.21 -1.86
N GLN A 139 0.85 3.73 -3.09
CA GLN A 139 1.70 4.19 -4.21
C GLN A 139 1.57 5.69 -4.45
N LYS A 140 0.34 6.24 -4.49
CA LYS A 140 0.13 7.69 -4.61
C LYS A 140 0.80 8.49 -3.47
N GLY A 141 0.77 7.94 -2.25
CA GLY A 141 1.48 8.54 -1.12
C GLY A 141 2.99 8.55 -1.32
N LEU A 142 3.55 7.46 -1.85
CA LEU A 142 4.97 7.35 -2.18
C LEU A 142 5.37 8.33 -3.29
N ASP A 143 4.59 8.42 -4.37
CA ASP A 143 4.84 9.34 -5.49
C ASP A 143 4.93 10.81 -5.03
N CYS A 144 4.07 11.21 -4.07
CA CYS A 144 4.12 12.54 -3.47
C CYS A 144 5.42 12.78 -2.67
N ILE A 145 5.90 11.77 -1.94
CA ILE A 145 7.14 11.87 -1.16
C ILE A 145 8.34 11.91 -2.11
N GLU A 146 8.35 11.07 -3.15
CA GLU A 146 9.40 11.06 -4.18
C GLU A 146 9.46 12.42 -4.90
N SER A 147 8.32 12.98 -5.30
CA SER A 147 8.24 14.32 -5.88
C SER A 147 8.79 15.40 -4.92
N ALA A 148 8.58 15.27 -3.62
CA ALA A 148 9.13 16.21 -2.63
C ALA A 148 10.66 16.08 -2.49
N ILE A 149 11.21 14.87 -2.66
CA ILE A 149 12.66 14.64 -2.70
C ILE A 149 13.26 15.22 -3.99
N GLU A 150 12.63 14.99 -5.14
CA GLU A 150 13.10 15.54 -6.43
C GLU A 150 13.20 17.07 -6.41
N ASN A 151 12.28 17.73 -5.70
CA ASN A 151 12.30 19.19 -5.51
C ASN A 151 13.42 19.68 -4.58
N ASP A 152 13.79 18.89 -3.56
CA ASP A 152 14.86 19.19 -2.60
C ASP A 152 15.50 17.88 -2.10
N ASN A 153 16.56 17.46 -2.80
CA ASN A 153 17.23 16.18 -2.54
C ASN A 153 17.88 16.11 -1.16
N ASP A 154 18.17 17.24 -0.52
CA ASP A 154 18.77 17.30 0.82
C ASP A 154 17.72 17.45 1.93
N ASN A 155 16.43 17.45 1.56
CA ASN A 155 15.35 17.59 2.52
C ASN A 155 15.27 16.39 3.47
N PHE A 156 15.80 16.57 4.69
CA PHE A 156 15.81 15.52 5.71
C PHE A 156 14.40 14.97 6.00
N PHE A 157 13.39 15.84 6.04
CA PHE A 157 12.01 15.44 6.35
C PHE A 157 11.45 14.52 5.25
N SER A 158 11.59 14.87 3.98
CA SER A 158 11.12 14.02 2.88
C SER A 158 11.86 12.68 2.85
N ARG A 159 13.18 12.70 3.00
CA ARG A 159 14.02 11.49 3.00
C ARG A 159 13.69 10.52 4.14
N ILE A 160 13.55 11.02 5.38
CA ILE A 160 13.22 10.14 6.51
C ILE A 160 11.81 9.58 6.38
N ASN A 161 10.85 10.38 5.90
CA ASN A 161 9.49 9.88 5.69
C ASN A 161 9.42 8.88 4.55
N HIS A 162 10.22 9.03 3.49
CA HIS A 162 10.34 8.02 2.44
C HIS A 162 10.82 6.68 3.01
N ALA A 163 11.90 6.69 3.80
CA ALA A 163 12.41 5.48 4.46
C ALA A 163 11.37 4.86 5.41
N ILE A 164 10.62 5.67 6.17
CA ILE A 164 9.54 5.17 7.05
C ILE A 164 8.40 4.57 6.23
N PHE A 165 7.91 5.30 5.22
CA PHE A 165 6.69 5.00 4.49
C PHE A 165 6.83 3.75 3.63
N ILE A 166 8.01 3.53 3.04
CA ILE A 166 8.30 2.32 2.27
C ILE A 166 8.15 1.04 3.12
N ALA A 167 8.40 1.08 4.43
CA ALA A 167 8.24 -0.09 5.30
C ALA A 167 6.80 -0.63 5.31
N TRP A 168 5.80 0.20 4.97
CA TRP A 168 4.40 -0.20 4.95
C TRP A 168 4.01 -1.01 3.70
N PHE A 169 4.87 -1.05 2.68
CA PHE A 169 4.63 -1.87 1.50
C PHE A 169 5.01 -3.34 1.77
N PRO A 170 4.32 -4.30 1.11
CA PRO A 170 4.80 -5.68 1.05
C PRO A 170 6.26 -5.72 0.59
N ASN A 171 7.12 -6.39 1.35
CA ASN A 171 8.58 -6.47 1.13
C ASN A 171 9.35 -5.13 1.25
N GLY A 172 8.71 -4.07 1.73
CA GLY A 172 9.34 -2.74 1.85
C GLY A 172 10.32 -2.60 3.02
N PHE A 173 10.24 -3.46 4.04
CA PHE A 173 11.11 -3.41 5.22
C PHE A 173 12.60 -3.34 4.88
N VAL A 174 13.06 -4.20 3.97
CA VAL A 174 14.47 -4.25 3.55
C VAL A 174 14.91 -2.92 2.93
N LYS A 175 14.11 -2.40 2.00
CA LYS A 175 14.40 -1.14 1.30
C LYS A 175 14.42 0.03 2.30
N SER A 176 13.47 0.05 3.24
CA SER A 176 13.44 1.00 4.35
C SER A 176 14.73 0.98 5.18
N MET A 177 15.20 -0.21 5.59
CA MET A 177 16.44 -0.34 6.38
C MET A 177 17.68 0.15 5.61
N TYR A 178 17.74 -0.11 4.31
CA TYR A 178 18.81 0.40 3.46
C TYR A 178 18.80 1.94 3.43
N GLU A 179 17.66 2.56 3.18
CA GLU A 179 17.56 4.01 3.12
C GLU A 179 17.89 4.70 4.44
N PHE A 180 17.44 4.14 5.57
CA PHE A 180 17.87 4.63 6.89
C PHE A 180 19.39 4.59 7.06
N SER A 181 20.05 3.55 6.54
CA SER A 181 21.52 3.45 6.61
C SER A 181 22.20 4.58 5.84
N THR A 182 21.69 4.93 4.66
CA THR A 182 22.17 6.04 3.83
C THR A 182 21.92 7.39 4.50
N ILE A 183 20.70 7.61 5.02
CA ILE A 183 20.37 8.87 5.72
C ILE A 183 21.25 9.04 6.96
N ARG A 184 21.48 7.98 7.73
CA ARG A 184 22.34 8.04 8.92
C ARG A 184 23.78 8.46 8.61
N GLN A 185 24.32 8.05 7.46
CA GLN A 185 25.66 8.47 7.03
C GLN A 185 25.69 9.97 6.71
N THR A 186 24.67 10.50 6.03
CA THR A 186 24.62 11.93 5.68
C THR A 186 24.30 12.84 6.86
N GLU A 187 23.70 12.29 7.92
CA GLU A 187 23.23 13.05 9.09
C GLU A 187 24.11 12.86 10.34
N GLU A 188 25.33 12.33 10.19
CA GLU A 188 26.23 11.97 11.30
C GLU A 188 26.52 13.13 12.27
N ASN A 189 26.51 14.36 11.77
CA ASN A 189 26.81 15.57 12.53
C ASN A 189 25.58 16.21 13.19
N PHE A 190 24.39 15.59 13.09
CA PHE A 190 23.13 16.12 13.62
C PHE A 190 22.53 15.17 14.67
N PRO A 191 22.93 15.27 15.96
CA PRO A 191 22.52 14.33 17.00
C PRO A 191 21.01 14.15 17.15
N GLN A 192 20.23 15.22 17.00
CA GLN A 192 18.76 15.17 17.08
C GLN A 192 18.15 14.36 15.93
N ARG A 193 18.69 14.49 14.72
CA ARG A 193 18.24 13.75 13.53
C ARG A 193 18.62 12.28 13.64
N LEU A 194 19.82 11.99 14.15
CA LEU A 194 20.25 10.61 14.44
C LEU A 194 19.34 9.92 15.46
N ASN A 195 18.93 10.63 16.51
CA ASN A 195 17.98 10.09 17.50
C ASN A 195 16.63 9.76 16.86
N LEU A 196 16.12 10.61 15.98
CA LEU A 196 14.89 10.34 15.24
C LEU A 196 15.02 9.12 14.33
N ILE A 197 16.12 9.03 13.55
CA ILE A 197 16.41 7.88 12.70
C ILE A 197 16.42 6.58 13.51
N ASN A 198 17.18 6.54 14.61
CA ASN A 198 17.31 5.35 15.45
C ASN A 198 15.96 4.94 16.07
N ARG A 199 15.16 5.92 16.49
CA ARG A 199 13.81 5.67 17.02
C ARG A 199 12.89 5.07 15.95
N SER A 200 12.91 5.61 14.74
CA SER A 200 12.11 5.11 13.61
C SER A 200 12.53 3.69 13.23
N ILE A 201 13.83 3.39 13.16
CA ILE A 201 14.34 2.05 12.90
C ILE A 201 13.83 1.06 13.97
N ASN A 202 13.95 1.40 15.26
CA ASN A 202 13.51 0.52 16.34
C ASN A 202 12.00 0.24 16.27
N TYR A 203 11.20 1.26 15.98
CA TYR A 203 9.76 1.10 15.82
C TYR A 203 9.41 0.19 14.64
N ILE A 204 10.02 0.43 13.47
CA ILE A 204 9.77 -0.40 12.28
C ILE A 204 10.25 -1.84 12.54
N CYS A 205 11.42 -2.05 13.13
CA CYS A 205 11.89 -3.38 13.49
C CYS A 205 10.86 -4.13 14.36
N SER A 206 10.27 -3.48 15.37
CA SER A 206 9.27 -4.15 16.22
C SER A 206 7.98 -4.48 15.47
N GLN A 207 7.51 -3.61 14.57
CA GLN A 207 6.33 -3.89 13.72
C GLN A 207 6.55 -5.08 12.78
N HIS A 208 7.80 -5.33 12.38
CA HIS A 208 8.18 -6.44 11.51
C HIS A 208 8.71 -7.67 12.27
N GLY A 209 8.57 -7.72 13.60
CA GLY A 209 8.95 -8.87 14.42
C GLY A 209 10.46 -9.05 14.64
N HIS A 210 11.24 -7.97 14.51
CA HIS A 210 12.67 -7.96 14.79
C HIS A 210 12.97 -7.39 16.17
N ASP A 211 13.55 -8.21 17.05
CA ASP A 211 13.91 -7.81 18.42
C ASP A 211 15.08 -6.81 18.48
N ARG A 212 15.87 -6.68 17.41
CA ARG A 212 17.04 -5.80 17.31
C ARG A 212 17.24 -5.30 15.88
N ILE A 213 17.88 -4.14 15.75
CA ILE A 213 18.34 -3.59 14.47
C ILE A 213 19.25 -4.63 13.79
N PRO A 214 18.96 -5.06 12.55
CA PRO A 214 19.82 -5.97 11.80
C PRO A 214 21.25 -5.40 11.72
N LYS A 215 22.23 -6.11 12.29
CA LYS A 215 23.64 -5.73 12.21
C LYS A 215 24.20 -6.22 10.87
N GLY A 216 24.52 -5.29 9.98
CA GLY A 216 25.15 -5.58 8.70
C GLY A 216 24.16 -6.17 7.71
N TYR A 217 23.44 -5.30 7.00
CA TYR A 217 22.65 -5.75 5.86
C TYR A 217 23.54 -5.76 4.62
N VAL A 218 23.88 -6.96 4.16
CA VAL A 218 24.41 -7.19 2.82
C VAL A 218 23.20 -7.47 1.94
N GLU A 219 23.04 -6.65 0.90
CA GLU A 219 22.01 -6.76 -0.12
C GLU A 219 21.84 -8.23 -0.55
N PRO A 220 20.64 -8.85 -0.43
CA PRO A 220 20.38 -10.06 -1.16
C PRO A 220 20.34 -9.63 -2.63
N VAL A 221 21.23 -10.20 -3.42
CA VAL A 221 21.24 -10.06 -4.88
C VAL A 221 19.97 -10.74 -5.41
N ILE A 222 18.84 -10.07 -5.28
CA ILE A 222 17.61 -10.43 -5.97
C ILE A 222 17.46 -9.42 -7.09
N LYS A 223 18.23 -9.66 -8.16
CA LYS A 223 17.79 -9.27 -9.50
C LYS A 223 16.54 -10.08 -9.81
N GLN A 224 15.38 -9.64 -9.34
CA GLN A 224 14.12 -10.04 -9.96
C GLN A 224 13.48 -8.78 -10.52
N ARG A 225 13.54 -8.72 -11.85
CA ARG A 225 12.69 -7.88 -12.68
C ARG A 225 11.23 -8.20 -12.30
N LEU A 226 10.47 -7.12 -12.12
CA LEU A 226 9.01 -6.97 -12.27
C LEU A 226 8.19 -8.27 -12.32
#